data_AF-A0A3C1F4U1-F1
#
_entry.id   AF-A0A3C1F4U1-F1
#
_cell.length_a   1.000
_cell.length_b   1.000
_cell.length_c   1.000
_cell.angle_alpha   90.00
_cell.angle_beta   90.00
_cell.angle_gamma   90.00
#
_symmetry.space_group_name_H-M   'P 1'
#
loop_
_entity.id
_entity.type
_entity.pdbx_description
1 polymer ?
#
loop_
_entity_poly.entity_id
_entity_poly.type
_entity_poly.pdbx_seq_one_letter_code
_entity_poly.pdbx_strand_id
1 'polypeptide(L)'
;MKLHQAALPTRTSVVLATVLFLALVGLTAGAANGERLIARIVWAGMIAVMAGRVFVTGRISRWRSVFFIILAWAFIVQFKATLIGLTGSAFITPDIQEVPYCHIAIASSFLNHLYQQYLAFMSGAWRQWSPLTWGVVWLGVTLVLGQAWCSWACFYGGLDNGFALLRRKPLVKWVWLPKGVRDLPAAILIAMLLVSLVTLKPIFCLWVCPLKLGTGFLEPDQLTRKLQLLSFATIGIVFLVVLPWLTKKRAFCGLICPFGAWQAFVGRLNPYRVQIQPDRCTQCQRCIVVCPTFAIEREGLKQHRVLPYCNRCGECMDACPTDAIGYSLVGKPFASLPPKTARIAFLLSAWLIGGAVSMWFVPEVMVKLWRWVAG
;
A
#
# COMPACT_ATOMS: atom_id res chain seq x y z
N MET A 1 -18.86 -25.69 -7.18
CA MET A 1 -18.19 -24.40 -6.86
C MET A 1 -18.39 -23.49 -8.06
N LYS A 2 -19.29 -22.48 -8.02
CA LYS A 2 -19.51 -21.59 -9.17
C LYS A 2 -18.21 -20.83 -9.45
N LEU A 3 -17.60 -21.09 -10.62
CA LEU A 3 -16.47 -20.30 -11.12
C LEU A 3 -16.97 -18.86 -11.30
N HIS A 4 -16.27 -17.91 -10.69
CA HIS A 4 -16.48 -16.48 -10.92
C HIS A 4 -16.36 -16.20 -12.42
N GLN A 5 -17.21 -15.36 -13.04
CA GLN A 5 -17.14 -15.11 -14.49
C GLN A 5 -15.76 -14.57 -14.93
N ALA A 6 -15.01 -14.05 -13.96
CA ALA A 6 -13.66 -13.53 -14.14
C ALA A 6 -12.53 -14.58 -14.10
N ALA A 7 -12.82 -15.87 -13.88
CA ALA A 7 -11.81 -16.93 -13.95
C ALA A 7 -11.23 -17.06 -15.36
N LEU A 8 -9.91 -17.30 -15.45
CA LEU A 8 -9.21 -17.55 -16.70
C LEU A 8 -8.98 -19.05 -16.90
N PRO A 9 -8.86 -19.51 -18.16
CA PRO A 9 -8.43 -20.88 -18.44
C PRO A 9 -7.10 -21.18 -17.75
N THR A 10 -6.93 -22.43 -17.29
CA THR A 10 -5.72 -22.85 -16.57
C THR A 10 -4.46 -22.60 -17.40
N ARG A 11 -4.49 -22.88 -18.71
CA ARG A 11 -3.36 -22.63 -19.62
C ARG A 11 -2.94 -21.16 -19.61
N THR A 12 -3.89 -20.24 -19.84
CA THR A 12 -3.61 -18.78 -19.81
C THR A 12 -3.09 -18.34 -18.45
N SER A 13 -3.66 -18.87 -17.36
CA SER A 13 -3.24 -18.53 -15.99
C SER A 13 -1.81 -18.96 -15.70
N VAL A 14 -1.40 -20.15 -16.18
CA VAL A 14 -0.02 -20.63 -16.08
C VAL A 14 0.92 -19.75 -16.89
N VAL A 15 0.60 -19.43 -18.15
CA VAL A 15 1.43 -18.54 -18.98
C VAL A 15 1.64 -17.18 -18.28
N LEU A 16 0.57 -16.56 -17.77
CA LEU A 16 0.67 -15.28 -17.08
C LEU A 16 1.52 -15.36 -15.80
N ALA A 17 1.39 -16.43 -15.02
CA ALA A 17 2.21 -16.65 -13.84
C ALA A 17 3.69 -16.88 -14.18
N THR A 18 3.98 -17.62 -15.25
CA THR A 18 5.34 -17.86 -15.75
C THR A 18 5.98 -16.56 -16.26
N VAL A 19 5.25 -15.74 -17.01
CA VAL A 19 5.75 -14.43 -17.46
C VAL A 19 6.08 -13.54 -16.27
N LEU A 20 5.22 -13.51 -15.25
CA LEU A 20 5.48 -12.75 -14.02
C LEU A 20 6.72 -13.27 -13.28
N PHE A 21 6.88 -14.60 -13.18
CA PHE A 21 8.06 -15.22 -12.57
C PHE A 21 9.33 -14.81 -13.29
N LEU A 22 9.38 -14.97 -14.62
CA LEU A 22 10.56 -14.61 -15.43
C LEU A 22 10.89 -13.12 -15.33
N ALA A 23 9.89 -12.26 -15.34
CA ALA A 23 10.09 -10.82 -15.18
C ALA A 23 10.69 -10.48 -13.80
N LEU A 24 10.20 -11.08 -12.72
CA LEU A 24 10.73 -10.87 -11.37
C LEU A 24 12.12 -11.46 -11.19
N VAL A 25 12.39 -12.63 -11.76
CA VAL A 25 13.73 -13.23 -11.75
C VAL A 25 14.72 -12.38 -12.56
N GLY A 26 14.29 -11.76 -13.67
CA GLY A 26 15.12 -10.83 -14.43
C GLY A 26 15.63 -9.64 -13.59
N LEU A 27 14.85 -9.19 -12.61
CA LEU A 27 15.26 -8.13 -11.66
C LEU A 27 16.34 -8.60 -10.66
N THR A 28 16.67 -9.89 -10.63
CA THR A 28 17.63 -10.48 -9.69
C THR A 28 19.07 -10.54 -10.23
N ALA A 29 19.28 -10.18 -11.50
CA ALA A 29 20.52 -10.33 -12.29
C ALA A 29 21.76 -9.54 -11.79
N GLY A 30 21.77 -9.07 -10.55
CA GLY A 30 22.92 -8.41 -9.89
C GLY A 30 23.17 -8.88 -8.44
N ALA A 31 22.59 -10.01 -8.01
CA ALA A 31 22.84 -10.55 -6.67
C ALA A 31 24.22 -11.27 -6.61
N ALA A 32 25.18 -10.69 -5.90
CA ALA A 32 26.53 -11.25 -5.76
C ALA A 32 26.64 -12.51 -4.86
N ASN A 33 25.63 -12.77 -4.00
CA ASN A 33 25.68 -13.87 -3.02
C ASN A 33 24.68 -14.98 -3.38
N GLY A 34 25.13 -16.24 -3.42
CA GLY A 34 24.31 -17.41 -3.77
C GLY A 34 23.03 -17.57 -2.94
N GLU A 35 23.11 -17.42 -1.61
CA GLU A 35 21.95 -17.52 -0.71
C GLU A 35 20.87 -16.46 -1.02
N ARG A 36 21.30 -15.22 -1.30
CA ARG A 36 20.38 -14.12 -1.63
C ARG A 36 19.72 -14.34 -2.98
N LEU A 37 20.45 -14.88 -3.95
CA LEU A 37 19.90 -15.24 -5.26
C LEU A 37 18.84 -16.33 -5.12
N ILE A 38 19.11 -17.39 -4.35
CA ILE A 38 18.15 -18.46 -4.08
C ILE A 38 16.89 -17.88 -3.41
N ALA A 39 17.05 -17.07 -2.36
CA ALA A 39 15.90 -16.46 -1.67
C ALA A 39 15.05 -15.58 -2.59
N ARG A 40 15.67 -14.82 -3.51
CA ARG A 40 14.95 -14.02 -4.52
C ARG A 40 14.16 -14.89 -5.50
N ILE A 41 14.77 -15.98 -6.00
CA ILE A 41 14.10 -16.91 -6.92
C ILE A 41 12.91 -17.60 -6.22
N VAL A 42 13.10 -18.08 -4.98
CA VAL A 42 12.04 -18.70 -4.20
C VAL A 42 10.88 -17.73 -3.98
N TRP A 43 11.17 -16.48 -3.60
CA TRP A 43 10.14 -15.47 -3.41
C TRP A 43 9.41 -15.12 -4.72
N ALA A 44 10.11 -15.07 -5.85
CA ALA A 44 9.51 -14.85 -7.17
C ALA A 44 8.54 -15.99 -7.51
N GLY A 45 8.93 -17.23 -7.21
CA GLY A 45 8.09 -18.42 -7.36
C GLY A 45 6.82 -18.33 -6.50
N MET A 46 6.94 -17.93 -5.23
CA MET A 46 5.79 -17.73 -4.36
C MET A 46 4.82 -16.68 -4.91
N ILE A 47 5.34 -15.55 -5.40
CA ILE A 47 4.52 -14.51 -6.04
C ILE A 47 3.78 -15.06 -7.27
N ALA A 48 4.47 -15.80 -8.13
CA ALA A 48 3.89 -16.39 -9.33
C ALA A 48 2.78 -17.40 -8.99
N VAL A 49 2.97 -18.23 -7.95
CA VAL A 49 1.94 -19.16 -7.47
C VAL A 49 0.71 -18.40 -6.94
N MET A 50 0.91 -17.36 -6.12
CA MET A 50 -0.19 -16.55 -5.59
C MET A 50 -0.95 -15.84 -6.71
N ALA A 51 -0.25 -15.25 -7.68
CA ALA A 51 -0.85 -14.61 -8.85
C ALA A 51 -1.60 -15.61 -9.73
N GLY A 52 -1.01 -16.77 -10.02
CA GLY A 52 -1.65 -17.87 -10.77
C GLY A 52 -2.95 -18.33 -10.13
N ARG A 53 -2.98 -18.46 -8.79
CA ARG A 53 -4.22 -18.80 -8.07
C ARG A 53 -5.29 -17.71 -8.18
N VAL A 54 -4.92 -16.42 -8.23
CA VAL A 54 -5.89 -15.33 -8.50
C VAL A 54 -6.49 -15.47 -9.90
N PHE A 55 -5.67 -15.76 -10.91
CA PHE A 55 -6.13 -15.92 -12.29
C PHE A 55 -7.04 -17.13 -12.48
N VAL A 56 -6.70 -18.28 -11.89
CA VAL A 56 -7.51 -19.51 -11.97
C VAL A 56 -8.84 -19.37 -11.21
N THR A 57 -8.81 -18.83 -9.99
CA THR A 57 -10.02 -18.77 -9.16
C THR A 57 -10.93 -17.58 -9.48
N GLY A 58 -10.39 -16.55 -10.13
CA GLY A 58 -11.08 -15.28 -10.32
C GLY A 58 -11.29 -14.48 -9.04
N ARG A 59 -10.75 -14.91 -7.88
CA ARG A 59 -10.86 -14.19 -6.60
C ARG A 59 -9.56 -13.49 -6.26
N ILE A 60 -9.63 -12.19 -6.04
CA ILE A 60 -8.44 -11.34 -5.84
C ILE A 60 -8.05 -11.27 -4.36
N SER A 61 -9.03 -11.07 -3.48
CA SER A 61 -8.81 -10.63 -2.10
C SER A 61 -7.96 -11.60 -1.28
N ARG A 62 -8.20 -12.92 -1.39
CA ARG A 62 -7.56 -13.93 -0.55
C ARG A 62 -6.04 -13.98 -0.76
N TRP A 63 -5.60 -14.23 -2.00
CA TRP A 63 -4.18 -14.39 -2.32
C TRP A 63 -3.44 -13.06 -2.32
N ARG A 64 -4.09 -11.97 -2.74
CA ARG A 64 -3.56 -10.61 -2.56
C ARG A 64 -3.29 -10.32 -1.08
N SER A 65 -4.24 -10.63 -0.19
CA SER A 65 -4.07 -10.35 1.24
C SER A 65 -2.92 -11.13 1.87
N VAL A 66 -2.73 -12.40 1.48
CA VAL A 66 -1.59 -13.21 1.94
C VAL A 66 -0.27 -12.55 1.54
N PHE A 67 -0.10 -12.25 0.25
CA PHE A 67 1.08 -11.54 -0.26
C PHE A 67 1.31 -10.22 0.49
N PHE A 68 0.25 -9.45 0.69
CA PHE A 68 0.32 -8.12 1.27
C PHE A 68 0.69 -8.14 2.77
N ILE A 69 0.24 -9.14 3.52
CA ILE A 69 0.60 -9.35 4.93
C ILE A 69 2.06 -9.77 5.05
N ILE A 70 2.53 -10.71 4.21
CA ILE A 70 3.93 -11.15 4.20
C ILE A 70 4.86 -9.96 3.90
N LEU A 71 4.51 -9.15 2.90
CA LEU A 71 5.24 -7.94 2.52
C LEU A 71 5.36 -6.98 3.73
N ALA A 72 4.25 -6.70 4.41
CA ALA A 72 4.26 -5.76 5.54
C ALA A 72 5.12 -6.24 6.71
N TRP A 73 5.01 -7.51 7.11
CA TRP A 73 5.82 -8.07 8.21
C TRP A 73 7.29 -8.16 7.85
N ALA A 74 7.61 -8.59 6.63
CA ALA A 74 9.00 -8.65 6.17
C ALA A 74 9.66 -7.26 6.16
N PHE A 75 8.93 -6.21 5.76
CA PHE A 75 9.45 -4.86 5.83
C PHE A 75 9.80 -4.44 7.27
N ILE A 76 8.92 -4.73 8.24
CA ILE A 76 9.14 -4.38 9.65
C ILE A 76 10.34 -5.13 10.23
N VAL A 77 10.42 -6.43 9.97
CA VAL A 77 11.52 -7.27 10.44
C VAL A 77 12.84 -6.79 9.84
N GLN A 78 12.88 -6.54 8.53
CA GLN A 78 14.10 -6.05 7.89
C GLN A 78 14.49 -4.67 8.39
N PHE A 79 13.53 -3.74 8.47
CA PHE A 79 13.78 -2.38 8.95
C PHE A 79 14.33 -2.38 10.37
N LYS A 80 13.71 -3.16 11.28
CA LYS A 80 14.21 -3.29 12.67
C LYS A 80 15.56 -4.00 12.74
N ALA A 81 15.79 -5.04 11.95
CA ALA A 81 17.08 -5.72 11.93
C ALA A 81 18.20 -4.80 11.41
N THR A 82 17.93 -3.97 10.39
CA THR A 82 18.88 -2.97 9.91
C THR A 82 19.15 -1.90 10.97
N LEU A 83 18.10 -1.43 11.66
CA LEU A 83 18.27 -0.48 12.78
C LEU A 83 19.14 -1.06 13.89
N ILE A 84 18.87 -2.28 14.35
CA ILE A 84 19.69 -2.95 15.39
C ILE A 84 21.15 -3.07 14.94
N GLY A 85 21.40 -3.40 13.66
CA GLY A 85 22.75 -3.46 13.11
C GLY A 85 23.49 -2.12 13.09
N LEU A 86 22.77 -1.00 12.99
CA LEU A 86 23.35 0.35 12.98
C LEU A 86 23.51 0.94 14.39
N THR A 87 22.59 0.66 15.31
CA THR A 87 22.51 1.36 16.62
C THR A 87 22.71 0.46 17.82
N GLY A 88 22.89 -0.85 17.64
CA GLY A 88 23.00 -1.84 18.73
C GLY A 88 21.70 -2.05 19.53
N SER A 89 20.65 -1.28 19.28
CA SER A 89 19.36 -1.38 19.98
C SER A 89 18.19 -1.11 19.04
N ALA A 90 17.02 -1.69 19.34
CA ALA A 90 15.82 -1.59 18.49
C ALA A 90 14.99 -0.30 18.72
N PHE A 91 15.29 0.46 19.77
CA PHE A 91 14.47 1.58 20.26
C PHE A 91 15.28 2.86 20.55
N ILE A 92 16.51 2.73 21.04
CA ILE A 92 17.39 3.86 21.34
C ILE A 92 18.37 4.02 20.20
N THR A 93 18.18 5.05 19.40
CA THR A 93 19.06 5.38 18.27
C THR A 93 19.82 6.66 18.62
N PRO A 94 21.17 6.67 18.59
CA PRO A 94 21.94 7.92 18.55
C PRO A 94 21.57 8.74 17.29
N ASP A 95 21.88 10.03 17.26
CA ASP A 95 21.62 10.90 16.09
C ASP A 95 22.44 10.42 14.88
N ILE A 96 21.87 9.50 14.11
CA ILE A 96 22.43 8.99 12.87
C ILE A 96 21.72 9.63 11.67
N GLN A 97 22.51 10.15 10.73
CA GLN A 97 21.99 10.73 9.48
C GLN A 97 21.49 9.66 8.48
N GLU A 98 21.93 8.41 8.63
CA GLU A 98 21.61 7.31 7.72
C GLU A 98 20.47 6.43 8.24
N VAL A 99 19.25 6.96 8.25
CA VAL A 99 18.06 6.16 8.57
C VAL A 99 17.43 5.64 7.26
N PRO A 100 16.97 4.37 7.20
CA PRO A 100 16.40 3.83 5.98
C PRO A 100 15.23 4.69 5.48
N TYR A 101 15.26 5.03 4.20
CA TYR A 101 14.32 5.96 3.59
C TYR A 101 12.87 5.45 3.64
N CYS A 102 11.95 6.28 4.13
CA CYS A 102 10.51 5.99 4.16
C CYS A 102 9.78 6.85 3.12
N HIS A 103 9.38 6.24 2.00
CA HIS A 103 8.69 6.92 0.89
C HIS A 103 7.34 7.54 1.27
N ILE A 104 6.78 7.18 2.43
CA ILE A 104 5.49 7.69 2.90
C ILE A 104 5.64 9.12 3.47
N ALA A 105 6.83 9.46 3.97
CA ALA A 105 7.14 10.81 4.45
C ALA A 105 7.10 11.86 3.32
N ILE A 106 7.44 11.45 2.08
CA ILE A 106 7.49 12.32 0.90
C ILE A 106 6.20 13.11 0.72
N ALA A 107 5.04 12.47 0.85
CA ALA A 107 3.76 13.14 0.63
C ALA A 107 3.53 14.29 1.61
N SER A 108 3.94 14.14 2.87
CA SER A 108 3.77 15.16 3.91
C SER A 108 4.83 16.26 3.89
N SER A 109 6.02 15.98 3.35
CA SER A 109 7.12 16.94 3.20
C SER A 109 7.33 17.39 1.76
N PHE A 110 6.32 17.18 0.89
CA PHE A 110 6.43 17.43 -0.54
C PHE A 110 6.78 18.89 -0.85
N LEU A 111 6.14 19.83 -0.14
CA LEU A 111 6.42 21.25 -0.31
C LEU A 111 7.85 21.62 0.13
N ASN A 112 8.37 21.00 1.19
CA ASN A 112 9.76 21.21 1.61
C ASN A 112 10.74 20.70 0.55
N HIS A 113 10.49 19.51 -0.04
CA HIS A 113 11.32 18.99 -1.12
C HIS A 113 11.24 19.86 -2.38
N LEU A 114 10.05 20.37 -2.72
CA LEU A 114 9.86 21.29 -3.84
C LEU A 114 10.62 22.60 -3.61
N TYR A 115 10.58 23.13 -2.38
CA TYR A 115 11.30 24.35 -1.99
C TYR A 115 12.82 24.16 -2.02
N GLN A 116 13.33 23.07 -1.46
CA GLN A 116 14.76 22.74 -1.54
C GLN A 116 15.22 22.54 -3.00
N GLN A 117 14.36 21.99 -3.86
CA GLN A 117 14.66 21.85 -5.28
C GLN A 117 14.67 23.20 -6.01
N TYR A 118 13.76 24.11 -5.68
CA TYR A 118 13.78 25.48 -6.20
C TYR A 118 15.08 26.19 -5.81
N LEU A 119 15.53 26.06 -4.55
CA LEU A 119 16.81 26.60 -4.10
C LEU A 119 18.00 25.97 -4.83
N ALA A 120 17.99 24.65 -5.06
CA ALA A 120 19.04 23.94 -5.80
C ALA A 120 19.10 24.37 -7.29
N PHE A 121 17.94 24.61 -7.92
CA PHE A 121 17.83 25.12 -9.28
C PHE A 121 18.41 26.54 -9.38
N MET A 122 18.05 27.43 -8.45
CA MET A 122 18.51 28.81 -8.44
C MET A 122 20.00 28.96 -8.08
N SER A 123 20.56 28.02 -7.31
CA SER A 123 21.96 28.05 -6.86
C SER A 123 22.95 27.37 -7.82
N GLY A 124 22.49 26.82 -8.94
CA GLY A 124 23.39 26.16 -9.89
C GLY A 124 23.89 24.78 -9.45
N ALA A 125 23.39 24.24 -8.34
CA ALA A 125 23.85 22.99 -7.72
C ALA A 125 23.08 21.76 -8.23
N TRP A 126 22.85 21.68 -9.53
CA TRP A 126 22.00 20.68 -10.20
C TRP A 126 22.47 19.23 -10.08
N ARG A 127 23.65 18.96 -9.52
CA ARG A 127 24.27 17.61 -9.53
C ARG A 127 23.97 16.77 -8.27
N GLN A 128 23.29 17.31 -7.25
CA GLN A 128 22.98 16.58 -6.00
C GLN A 128 21.68 15.75 -6.09
N TRP A 129 21.54 14.92 -7.14
CA TRP A 129 20.35 14.11 -7.43
C TRP A 129 20.26 12.80 -6.60
N SER A 130 20.04 12.90 -5.29
CA SER A 130 19.78 11.70 -4.46
C SER A 130 18.28 11.47 -4.13
N PRO A 131 17.49 12.49 -3.72
CA PRO A 131 16.07 12.26 -3.38
C PRO A 131 15.13 12.22 -4.60
N LEU A 132 15.52 12.83 -5.72
CA LEU A 132 14.65 13.02 -6.88
C LEU A 132 14.49 11.77 -7.73
N THR A 133 15.51 10.92 -7.85
CA THR A 133 15.44 9.66 -8.61
C THR A 133 14.41 8.72 -7.99
N TRP A 134 14.43 8.58 -6.66
CA TRP A 134 13.42 7.82 -5.91
C TRP A 134 12.04 8.49 -5.95
N GLY A 135 11.96 9.82 -5.90
CA GLY A 135 10.72 10.57 -6.08
C GLY A 135 10.08 10.36 -7.46
N VAL A 136 10.87 10.36 -8.53
CA VAL A 136 10.42 10.12 -9.92
C VAL A 136 9.96 8.68 -10.11
N VAL A 137 10.72 7.69 -9.61
CA VAL A 137 10.30 6.28 -9.65
C VAL A 137 8.99 6.09 -8.88
N TRP A 138 8.88 6.68 -7.68
CA TRP A 138 7.66 6.62 -6.87
C TRP A 138 6.47 7.34 -7.54
N LEU A 139 6.70 8.49 -8.18
CA LEU A 139 5.68 9.20 -8.97
C LEU A 139 5.25 8.35 -10.17
N GLY A 140 6.18 7.74 -10.91
CA GLY A 140 5.89 6.85 -12.03
C GLY A 140 5.01 5.66 -11.60
N VAL A 141 5.38 5.00 -10.50
CA VAL A 141 4.56 3.92 -9.92
C VAL A 141 3.19 4.43 -9.47
N THR A 142 3.12 5.62 -8.87
CA THR A 142 1.87 6.26 -8.46
C THR A 142 1.01 6.63 -9.66
N LEU A 143 1.57 7.05 -10.79
CA LEU A 143 0.80 7.33 -12.00
C LEU A 143 0.22 6.04 -12.59
N VAL A 144 0.98 4.95 -12.59
CA VAL A 144 0.53 3.64 -13.12
C VAL A 144 -0.49 2.96 -12.20
N LEU A 145 -0.21 2.82 -10.91
CA LEU A 145 -1.06 2.09 -9.94
C LEU A 145 -1.97 2.98 -9.09
N GLY A 146 -1.54 4.21 -8.82
CA GLY A 146 -2.26 5.18 -7.99
C GLY A 146 -2.50 4.63 -6.61
N GLN A 147 -3.70 4.87 -6.07
CA GLN A 147 -4.09 4.36 -4.77
C GLN A 147 -4.12 2.82 -4.66
N ALA A 148 -3.90 2.06 -5.75
CA ALA A 148 -3.62 0.62 -5.64
C ALA A 148 -2.32 0.34 -4.88
N TRP A 149 -1.35 1.25 -4.88
CA TRP A 149 -0.15 1.14 -4.05
C TRP A 149 -0.48 0.83 -2.57
N CYS A 150 -1.54 1.45 -2.04
CA CYS A 150 -2.01 1.25 -0.66
C CYS A 150 -2.59 -0.15 -0.37
N SER A 151 -2.81 -0.99 -1.38
CA SER A 151 -3.30 -2.37 -1.20
C SER A 151 -2.39 -3.47 -1.76
N TRP A 152 -1.31 -3.07 -2.44
CA TRP A 152 -0.38 -3.98 -3.12
C TRP A 152 1.08 -3.81 -2.71
N ALA A 153 1.52 -2.64 -2.23
CA ALA A 153 2.93 -2.38 -1.89
C ALA A 153 3.15 -1.66 -0.55
N CYS A 154 2.15 -0.94 -0.03
CA CYS A 154 2.26 -0.21 1.23
C CYS A 154 2.23 -1.12 2.46
N PHE A 155 3.28 -1.09 3.29
CA PHE A 155 3.36 -1.88 4.53
C PHE A 155 2.29 -1.50 5.57
N TYR A 156 1.92 -0.21 5.71
CA TYR A 156 0.83 0.19 6.61
C TYR A 156 -0.48 -0.50 6.22
N GLY A 157 -0.80 -0.48 4.92
CA GLY A 157 -2.01 -1.14 4.44
C GLY A 157 -1.99 -2.65 4.69
N GLY A 158 -0.82 -3.29 4.64
CA GLY A 158 -0.68 -4.73 4.87
C GLY A 158 -0.90 -5.10 6.34
N LEU A 159 -0.39 -4.30 7.28
CA LEU A 159 -0.70 -4.42 8.70
C LEU A 159 -2.18 -4.24 8.98
N ASP A 160 -2.74 -3.14 8.50
CA ASP A 160 -4.16 -2.75 8.66
C ASP A 160 -5.08 -3.88 8.12
N ASN A 161 -4.73 -4.43 6.95
CA ASN A 161 -5.42 -5.59 6.36
C ASN A 161 -5.23 -6.88 7.15
N GLY A 162 -4.04 -7.12 7.71
CA GLY A 162 -3.74 -8.29 8.53
C GLY A 162 -4.57 -8.34 9.80
N PHE A 163 -4.56 -7.25 10.58
CA PHE A 163 -5.35 -7.16 11.81
C PHE A 163 -6.87 -7.18 11.53
N ALA A 164 -7.33 -6.62 10.41
CA ALA A 164 -8.73 -6.72 9.98
C ALA A 164 -9.18 -8.15 9.67
N LEU A 165 -8.28 -9.02 9.19
CA LEU A 165 -8.58 -10.41 8.86
C LEU A 165 -8.48 -11.37 10.04
N LEU A 166 -7.88 -10.95 11.16
CA LEU A 166 -7.65 -11.81 12.32
C LEU A 166 -8.96 -12.29 12.97
N ARG A 167 -10.01 -11.47 12.95
CA ARG A 167 -11.33 -11.83 13.49
C ARG A 167 -12.23 -12.42 12.40
N ARG A 168 -13.19 -13.30 12.75
CA ARG A 168 -14.19 -13.84 11.80
C ARG A 168 -15.34 -12.89 11.48
N LYS A 169 -15.87 -12.16 12.47
CA LYS A 169 -16.97 -11.19 12.33
C LYS A 169 -16.59 -9.82 12.92
N PRO A 170 -17.06 -8.69 12.37
CA PRO A 170 -16.82 -7.38 12.97
C PRO A 170 -17.62 -7.25 14.27
N LEU A 171 -17.02 -6.67 15.32
CA LEU A 171 -17.74 -6.30 16.55
C LEU A 171 -18.47 -4.97 16.35
N VAL A 172 -17.80 -4.01 15.70
CA VAL A 172 -18.37 -2.71 15.40
C VAL A 172 -18.68 -2.64 13.91
N LYS A 173 -19.96 -2.54 13.56
CA LYS A 173 -20.44 -2.53 12.17
C LYS A 173 -20.41 -1.12 11.59
N TRP A 174 -19.22 -0.64 11.21
CA TRP A 174 -19.11 0.57 10.42
C TRP A 174 -19.39 0.26 8.95
N VAL A 175 -20.61 0.58 8.52
CA VAL A 175 -21.04 0.40 7.13
C VAL A 175 -20.88 1.70 6.34
N TRP A 176 -21.12 2.86 6.97
CA TRP A 176 -20.91 4.18 6.38
C TRP A 176 -20.22 5.11 7.39
N LEU A 177 -19.52 6.11 6.85
CA LEU A 177 -18.94 7.19 7.61
C LEU A 177 -19.60 8.51 7.18
N PRO A 178 -19.82 9.46 8.11
CA PRO A 178 -20.25 10.80 7.74
C PRO A 178 -19.18 11.46 6.86
N LYS A 179 -19.61 12.33 5.94
CA LYS A 179 -18.72 12.97 4.95
C LYS A 179 -17.49 13.63 5.59
N GLY A 180 -17.67 14.32 6.71
CA GLY A 180 -16.58 14.99 7.42
C GLY A 180 -15.46 14.04 7.90
N VAL A 181 -15.80 12.85 8.39
CA VAL A 181 -14.81 11.86 8.86
C VAL A 181 -14.12 11.18 7.68
N ARG A 182 -14.81 11.03 6.54
CA ARG A 182 -14.23 10.44 5.33
C ARG A 182 -13.23 11.37 4.64
N ASP A 183 -13.48 12.68 4.64
CA ASP A 183 -12.60 13.67 4.02
C ASP A 183 -11.50 14.16 4.99
N LEU A 184 -11.49 13.63 6.22
CA LEU A 184 -10.48 13.89 7.24
C LEU A 184 -9.03 13.63 6.77
N PRO A 185 -8.69 12.55 6.03
CA PRO A 185 -7.35 12.36 5.51
C PRO A 185 -6.86 13.52 4.63
N ALA A 186 -7.77 14.14 3.86
CA ALA A 186 -7.44 15.28 3.01
C ALA A 186 -7.21 16.55 3.85
N ALA A 187 -8.03 16.78 4.88
CA ALA A 187 -7.83 17.88 5.82
C ALA A 187 -6.50 17.74 6.58
N ILE A 188 -6.17 16.52 7.06
CA ILE A 188 -4.89 16.22 7.71
C ILE A 188 -3.72 16.47 6.78
N LEU A 189 -3.81 16.03 5.51
CA LEU A 189 -2.77 16.29 4.52
C LEU A 189 -2.53 17.79 4.32
N ILE A 190 -3.58 18.59 4.13
CA ILE A 190 -3.45 20.04 3.94
C ILE A 190 -2.82 20.69 5.18
N ALA A 191 -3.32 20.36 6.37
CA ALA A 191 -2.77 20.87 7.62
C ALA A 191 -1.28 20.51 7.78
N MET A 192 -0.91 19.26 7.52
CA MET A 192 0.48 18.81 7.59
C MET A 192 1.38 19.52 6.58
N LEU A 193 0.92 19.71 5.35
CA LEU A 193 1.68 20.42 4.32
C LEU A 193 1.96 21.88 4.72
N LEU A 194 0.95 22.58 5.25
CA LEU A 194 1.09 23.96 5.69
C LEU A 194 2.04 24.08 6.88
N VAL A 195 1.85 23.28 7.93
CA VAL A 195 2.72 23.35 9.11
C VAL A 195 4.13 22.86 8.76
N SER A 196 4.29 21.88 7.87
CA SER A 196 5.60 21.37 7.44
C SER A 196 6.34 22.42 6.60
N LEU A 197 5.63 23.21 5.80
CA LEU A 197 6.19 24.34 5.07
C LEU A 197 6.67 25.45 6.02
N VAL A 198 5.87 25.80 7.03
CA VAL A 198 6.23 26.85 8.01
C VAL A 198 7.41 26.43 8.90
N THR A 199 7.43 25.17 9.34
CA THR A 199 8.45 24.66 10.27
C THR A 199 9.67 24.06 9.57
N LEU A 200 9.60 23.83 8.26
CA LEU A 200 10.57 23.08 7.45
C LEU A 200 10.92 21.69 8.02
N LYS A 201 10.05 21.15 8.89
CA LYS A 201 10.22 19.84 9.55
C LYS A 201 9.22 18.81 8.98
N PRO A 202 9.56 17.51 8.91
CA PRO A 202 8.66 16.45 8.45
C PRO A 202 7.66 16.05 9.56
N ILE A 203 6.57 16.82 9.70
CA ILE A 203 5.60 16.70 10.80
C ILE A 203 4.97 15.32 10.92
N PHE A 204 4.68 14.67 9.80
CA PHE A 204 4.15 13.31 9.82
C PHE A 204 5.08 12.36 10.57
N CYS A 205 6.39 12.47 10.36
CA CYS A 205 7.39 11.66 11.03
C CYS A 205 7.63 12.09 12.49
N LEU A 206 7.19 13.28 12.91
CA LEU A 206 7.35 13.77 14.27
C LEU A 206 6.12 13.51 15.15
N TRP A 207 4.93 13.42 14.56
CA TRP A 207 3.69 13.41 15.35
C TRP A 207 2.68 12.32 14.99
N VAL A 208 2.69 11.78 13.77
CA VAL A 208 1.60 10.91 13.29
C VAL A 208 2.05 9.52 12.85
N CYS A 209 3.34 9.30 12.60
CA CYS A 209 3.90 8.03 12.14
C CYS A 209 3.70 6.90 13.19
N PRO A 210 2.82 5.92 12.97
CA PRO A 210 2.51 4.91 13.98
C PRO A 210 3.62 3.87 14.18
N LEU A 211 4.59 3.80 13.27
CA LEU A 211 5.71 2.85 13.33
C LEU A 211 7.02 3.47 13.79
N LYS A 212 7.07 4.78 14.05
CA LYS A 212 8.26 5.45 14.59
C LYS A 212 8.34 5.20 16.09
N LEU A 213 8.86 4.03 16.47
CA LEU A 213 9.13 3.67 17.87
C LEU A 213 10.62 3.86 18.26
N GLY A 214 11.39 4.57 17.43
CA GLY A 214 12.79 4.90 17.72
C GLY A 214 12.96 6.34 18.20
N THR A 215 14.02 6.62 18.95
CA THR A 215 14.31 7.97 19.46
C THR A 215 14.89 8.95 18.44
N GLY A 216 15.33 8.46 17.28
CA GLY A 216 16.00 9.26 16.25
C GLY A 216 15.07 10.29 15.62
N PHE A 217 15.56 11.51 15.45
CA PHE A 217 14.79 12.67 15.03
C PHE A 217 13.60 13.02 15.95
N LEU A 218 13.66 12.72 17.24
CA LEU A 218 12.75 13.34 18.22
C LEU A 218 13.34 14.67 18.67
N GLU A 219 12.48 15.59 19.10
CA GLU A 219 12.97 16.87 19.61
C GLU A 219 13.78 16.66 20.91
N PRO A 220 14.85 17.44 21.12
CA PRO A 220 15.77 17.23 22.24
C PRO A 220 15.12 17.46 23.61
N ASP A 221 14.00 18.20 23.63
CA ASP A 221 13.20 18.45 24.82
C ASP A 221 12.57 17.17 25.38
N GLN A 222 12.78 16.93 26.68
CA GLN A 222 12.39 15.70 27.37
C GLN A 222 10.86 15.51 27.41
N LEU A 223 10.09 16.59 27.52
CA LEU A 223 8.64 16.55 27.57
C LEU A 223 8.08 16.26 26.17
N THR A 224 8.54 17.01 25.17
CA THR A 224 8.11 16.84 23.78
C THR A 224 8.42 15.44 23.27
N ARG A 225 9.58 14.88 23.62
CA ARG A 225 9.94 13.50 23.29
C ARG A 225 8.98 12.47 23.88
N LYS A 226 8.59 12.63 25.15
CA LYS A 226 7.61 11.74 25.80
C LYS A 226 6.24 11.83 25.13
N LEU A 227 5.79 13.04 24.80
CA LEU A 227 4.53 13.27 24.11
C LEU A 227 4.52 12.64 22.70
N GLN A 228 5.63 12.74 21.97
CA GLN A 228 5.80 12.13 20.65
C GLN A 228 5.77 10.59 20.73
N LEU A 229 6.47 9.99 21.69
CA LEU A 229 6.42 8.53 21.89
C LEU A 229 5.01 8.06 22.28
N LEU A 230 4.32 8.81 23.15
CA LEU A 230 2.94 8.53 23.54
C LEU A 230 1.99 8.62 22.34
N SER A 231 2.13 9.65 21.50
CA SER A 231 1.30 9.81 20.31
C SER A 231 1.51 8.67 19.31
N PHE A 232 2.76 8.28 19.04
CA PHE A 232 3.07 7.16 18.14
C PHE A 232 2.52 5.83 18.65
N ALA A 233 2.73 5.53 19.93
CA ALA A 233 2.19 4.31 20.55
C ALA A 233 0.66 4.28 20.50
N THR A 234 0.01 5.40 20.83
CA THR A 234 -1.45 5.51 20.84
C THR A 234 -2.01 5.36 19.42
N ILE A 235 -1.49 6.10 18.44
CA ILE A 235 -1.95 6.03 17.05
C ILE A 235 -1.69 4.64 16.48
N GLY A 236 -0.53 4.04 16.71
CA GLY A 236 -0.21 2.70 16.26
C GLY A 236 -1.14 1.64 16.83
N ILE A 237 -1.33 1.61 18.15
CA ILE A 237 -2.22 0.65 18.80
C ILE A 237 -3.67 0.86 18.35
N VAL A 238 -4.17 2.09 18.37
CA VAL A 238 -5.57 2.37 18.06
C VAL A 238 -5.88 2.15 16.59
N PHE A 239 -5.10 2.71 15.66
CA PHE A 239 -5.43 2.72 14.23
C PHE A 239 -4.85 1.56 13.43
N LEU A 240 -3.75 0.92 13.84
CA LEU A 240 -3.22 -0.26 13.14
C LEU A 240 -3.69 -1.57 13.76
N VAL A 241 -3.99 -1.62 15.06
CA VAL A 241 -4.33 -2.87 15.75
C VAL A 241 -5.79 -2.92 16.17
N VAL A 242 -6.23 -2.03 17.06
CA VAL A 242 -7.55 -2.10 17.70
C VAL A 242 -8.69 -1.85 16.73
N LEU A 243 -8.71 -0.71 16.03
CA LEU A 243 -9.79 -0.35 15.12
C LEU A 243 -9.93 -1.34 13.96
N PRO A 244 -8.85 -1.78 13.27
CA PRO A 244 -8.97 -2.75 12.20
C PRO A 244 -9.49 -4.10 12.71
N TRP A 245 -9.02 -4.54 13.88
CA TRP A 245 -9.49 -5.76 14.53
C TRP A 245 -10.97 -5.70 14.93
N LEU A 246 -11.47 -4.55 15.38
CA LEU A 246 -12.88 -4.35 15.76
C LEU A 246 -13.81 -4.24 14.55
N THR A 247 -13.41 -3.48 13.53
CA THR A 247 -14.29 -3.06 12.43
C THR A 247 -14.14 -3.90 11.17
N LYS A 248 -13.03 -4.66 11.02
CA LYS A 248 -12.58 -5.27 9.76
C LYS A 248 -12.35 -4.29 8.62
N LYS A 249 -12.17 -3.01 8.94
CA LYS A 249 -11.88 -1.94 7.97
C LYS A 249 -10.44 -1.51 8.12
N ARG A 250 -9.90 -0.85 7.10
CA ARG A 250 -8.54 -0.29 7.16
C ARG A 250 -8.61 1.09 7.78
N ALA A 251 -8.50 1.15 9.11
CA ALA A 251 -8.80 2.36 9.87
C ALA A 251 -7.74 3.44 9.63
N PHE A 252 -6.45 3.10 9.70
CA PHE A 252 -5.39 4.05 9.44
C PHE A 252 -5.45 4.59 8.00
N CYS A 253 -5.56 3.68 7.02
CA CYS A 253 -5.58 4.06 5.61
C CYS A 253 -6.86 4.82 5.20
N GLY A 254 -7.97 4.59 5.88
CA GLY A 254 -9.27 5.19 5.58
C GLY A 254 -9.54 6.51 6.32
N LEU A 255 -8.94 6.73 7.50
CA LEU A 255 -9.33 7.83 8.39
C LEU A 255 -8.24 8.87 8.64
N ILE A 256 -6.96 8.47 8.70
CA ILE A 256 -5.88 9.36 9.15
C ILE A 256 -4.75 9.51 8.13
N CYS A 257 -4.53 8.52 7.26
CA CYS A 257 -3.34 8.49 6.41
C CYS A 257 -3.30 9.65 5.38
N PRO A 258 -2.40 10.65 5.54
CA PRO A 258 -2.30 11.78 4.60
C PRO A 258 -1.80 11.34 3.23
N PHE A 259 -0.96 10.30 3.20
CA PHE A 259 -0.48 9.68 1.98
C PHE A 259 -1.64 9.06 1.16
N GLY A 260 -2.66 8.52 1.83
CA GLY A 260 -3.86 8.02 1.18
C GLY A 260 -4.64 9.11 0.44
N ALA A 261 -4.74 10.31 1.04
CA ALA A 261 -5.37 11.46 0.41
C ALA A 261 -4.55 12.00 -0.77
N TRP A 262 -3.22 12.08 -0.63
CA TRP A 262 -2.32 12.45 -1.72
C TRP A 262 -2.50 11.51 -2.92
N GLN A 263 -2.52 10.20 -2.65
CA GLN A 263 -2.76 9.18 -3.67
C GLN A 263 -4.17 9.24 -4.28
N ALA A 264 -5.19 9.61 -3.51
CA ALA A 264 -6.55 9.82 -4.03
C ALA A 264 -6.61 11.03 -4.99
N PHE A 265 -5.86 12.09 -4.69
CA PHE A 265 -5.74 13.27 -5.55
C PHE A 265 -5.03 12.92 -6.87
N VAL A 266 -3.82 12.36 -6.81
CA VAL A 266 -3.05 11.95 -8.01
C VAL A 266 -3.75 10.82 -8.76
N GLY A 267 -4.51 9.98 -8.05
CA GLY A 267 -5.30 8.89 -8.59
C GLY A 267 -6.31 9.33 -9.66
N ARG A 268 -6.69 10.62 -9.71
CA ARG A 268 -7.52 11.19 -10.79
C ARG A 268 -6.87 11.10 -12.18
N LEU A 269 -5.54 11.02 -12.26
CA LEU A 269 -4.79 10.84 -13.51
C LEU A 269 -4.54 9.37 -13.85
N ASN A 270 -4.76 8.45 -12.90
CA ASN A 270 -4.41 7.05 -13.07
C ASN A 270 -5.26 6.34 -14.16
N PRO A 271 -4.67 5.46 -14.99
CA PRO A 271 -5.37 4.80 -16.09
C PRO A 271 -6.40 3.76 -15.64
N TYR A 272 -6.26 3.16 -14.46
CA TYR A 272 -7.16 2.11 -13.97
C TYR A 272 -8.25 2.67 -13.05
N ARG A 273 -9.48 2.20 -13.24
CA ARG A 273 -10.66 2.55 -12.42
C ARG A 273 -11.41 1.30 -11.99
N VAL A 274 -12.15 1.42 -10.90
CA VAL A 274 -13.18 0.44 -10.50
C VAL A 274 -14.52 1.03 -10.89
N GLN A 275 -15.28 0.33 -11.71
CA GLN A 275 -16.60 0.75 -12.18
C GLN A 275 -17.66 -0.28 -11.78
N ILE A 276 -18.89 0.20 -11.60
CA ILE A 276 -20.07 -0.60 -11.35
C ILE A 276 -20.97 -0.48 -12.59
N GLN A 277 -21.34 -1.61 -13.19
CA GLN A 277 -22.26 -1.63 -14.34
C GLN A 277 -23.70 -1.45 -13.87
N PRO A 278 -24.43 -0.44 -14.36
CA PRO A 278 -25.83 -0.24 -14.03
C PRO A 278 -26.68 -1.47 -14.36
N ASP A 279 -26.50 -2.05 -15.56
CA ASP A 279 -27.35 -3.13 -16.08
C ASP A 279 -27.27 -4.44 -15.29
N ARG A 280 -26.17 -4.66 -14.57
CA ARG A 280 -25.94 -5.87 -13.76
C ARG A 280 -26.06 -5.62 -12.26
N CYS A 281 -26.14 -4.37 -11.83
CA CYS A 281 -26.12 -4.00 -10.42
C CYS A 281 -27.53 -4.13 -9.83
N THR A 282 -27.68 -5.04 -8.86
CA THR A 282 -28.93 -5.20 -8.10
C THR A 282 -29.01 -4.33 -6.85
N GLN A 283 -28.05 -3.41 -6.66
CA GLN A 283 -27.93 -2.54 -5.49
C GLN A 283 -27.98 -3.27 -4.13
N CYS A 284 -27.55 -4.54 -4.07
CA CYS A 284 -27.59 -5.40 -2.88
C CYS A 284 -26.70 -4.95 -1.69
N GLN A 285 -25.99 -3.82 -1.80
CA GLN A 285 -25.12 -3.20 -0.78
C GLN A 285 -23.96 -4.04 -0.23
N ARG A 286 -23.74 -5.28 -0.71
CA ARG A 286 -22.62 -6.13 -0.27
C ARG A 286 -21.25 -5.46 -0.47
N CYS A 287 -21.08 -4.75 -1.59
CA CYS A 287 -19.85 -4.01 -1.91
C CYS A 287 -19.52 -2.90 -0.89
N ILE A 288 -20.54 -2.26 -0.29
CA ILE A 288 -20.38 -1.23 0.75
C ILE A 288 -19.87 -1.90 2.04
N VAL A 289 -20.47 -3.02 2.41
CA VAL A 289 -20.12 -3.77 3.64
C VAL A 289 -18.69 -4.29 3.59
N VAL A 290 -18.22 -4.77 2.44
CA VAL A 290 -16.85 -5.32 2.32
C VAL A 290 -15.80 -4.25 2.01
N CYS A 291 -16.16 -3.03 1.59
CA CYS A 291 -15.16 -2.03 1.20
C CYS A 291 -14.28 -1.62 2.40
N PRO A 292 -12.95 -1.86 2.38
CA PRO A 292 -12.10 -1.61 3.54
C PRO A 292 -11.83 -0.12 3.79
N THR A 293 -11.98 0.74 2.76
CA THR A 293 -11.68 2.18 2.81
C THR A 293 -12.91 3.07 2.62
N PHE A 294 -14.12 2.52 2.72
CA PHE A 294 -15.38 3.28 2.59
C PHE A 294 -15.53 4.05 1.26
N ALA A 295 -14.90 3.55 0.19
CA ALA A 295 -14.92 4.18 -1.13
C ALA A 295 -16.23 3.97 -1.91
N ILE A 296 -17.13 3.11 -1.44
CA ILE A 296 -18.46 2.88 -2.02
C ILE A 296 -19.48 3.24 -0.94
N GLU A 297 -20.29 4.26 -1.19
CA GLU A 297 -21.34 4.74 -0.29
C GLU A 297 -22.74 4.40 -0.82
N ARG A 298 -23.80 4.59 -0.03
CA ARG A 298 -25.17 4.25 -0.44
C ARG A 298 -25.65 5.12 -1.60
N GLU A 299 -25.45 6.43 -1.50
CA GLU A 299 -25.79 7.41 -2.54
C GLU A 299 -24.95 7.18 -3.80
N GLY A 300 -23.65 6.94 -3.62
CA GLY A 300 -22.74 6.58 -4.70
C GLY A 300 -23.14 5.27 -5.39
N LEU A 301 -23.58 4.25 -4.66
CA LEU A 301 -24.06 3.00 -5.26
C LEU A 301 -25.32 3.21 -6.10
N LYS A 302 -26.24 4.11 -5.69
CA LYS A 302 -27.40 4.49 -6.50
C LYS A 302 -26.98 5.12 -7.83
N GLN A 303 -25.87 5.86 -7.82
CA GLN A 303 -25.27 6.51 -8.98
C GLN A 303 -24.19 5.65 -9.67
N HIS A 304 -24.00 4.39 -9.25
CA HIS A 304 -22.93 3.50 -9.74
C HIS A 304 -21.51 4.11 -9.65
N ARG A 305 -21.32 5.02 -8.69
CA ARG A 305 -20.12 5.81 -8.48
C ARG A 305 -19.23 5.20 -7.40
N VAL A 306 -17.94 5.15 -7.69
CA VAL A 306 -16.87 4.81 -6.73
C VAL A 306 -16.05 6.06 -6.44
N LEU A 307 -15.81 6.35 -5.17
CA LEU A 307 -15.03 7.51 -4.72
C LEU A 307 -13.54 7.34 -5.04
N PRO A 308 -12.79 8.45 -5.17
CA PRO A 308 -11.37 8.40 -5.49
C PRO A 308 -10.53 7.67 -4.45
N TYR A 309 -11.02 7.54 -3.20
CA TYR A 309 -10.39 6.79 -2.09
C TYR A 309 -10.33 5.26 -2.30
N CYS A 310 -10.68 4.76 -3.48
CA CYS A 310 -10.64 3.34 -3.81
C CYS A 310 -9.20 2.86 -3.96
N ASN A 311 -8.78 1.97 -3.06
CA ASN A 311 -7.45 1.35 -3.11
C ASN A 311 -7.35 0.15 -4.08
N ARG A 312 -8.36 -0.08 -4.93
CA ARG A 312 -8.37 -1.13 -5.97
C ARG A 312 -8.05 -2.55 -5.46
N CYS A 313 -8.42 -2.88 -4.23
CA CYS A 313 -8.09 -4.16 -3.56
C CYS A 313 -8.87 -5.39 -4.07
N GLY A 314 -9.97 -5.20 -4.81
CA GLY A 314 -10.78 -6.28 -5.38
C GLY A 314 -11.81 -6.92 -4.45
N GLU A 315 -11.91 -6.51 -3.19
CA GLU A 315 -12.85 -7.11 -2.21
C GLU A 315 -14.33 -6.96 -2.64
N CYS A 316 -14.69 -5.81 -3.22
CA CYS A 316 -16.03 -5.58 -3.75
C CYS A 316 -16.36 -6.47 -4.96
N MET A 317 -15.36 -6.83 -5.76
CA MET A 317 -15.53 -7.71 -6.92
C MET A 317 -15.79 -9.15 -6.46
N ASP A 318 -14.99 -9.64 -5.51
CA ASP A 318 -15.15 -11.00 -4.97
C ASP A 318 -16.50 -11.21 -4.26
N ALA A 319 -17.07 -10.15 -3.67
CA ALA A 319 -18.33 -10.18 -2.94
C ALA A 319 -19.59 -9.95 -3.81
N CYS A 320 -19.43 -9.49 -5.04
CA CYS A 320 -20.55 -9.18 -5.93
C CYS A 320 -21.20 -10.49 -6.43
N PRO A 321 -22.52 -10.70 -6.25
CA PRO A 321 -23.17 -11.92 -6.73
C PRO A 321 -23.46 -11.91 -8.24
N THR A 322 -23.47 -10.74 -8.87
CA THR A 322 -23.81 -10.56 -10.30
C THR A 322 -22.62 -10.13 -11.16
N ASP A 323 -21.40 -10.12 -10.59
CA ASP A 323 -20.19 -9.68 -11.28
C ASP A 323 -20.32 -8.29 -11.93
N ALA A 324 -21.10 -7.39 -11.32
CA ALA A 324 -21.35 -6.05 -11.81
C ALA A 324 -20.16 -5.08 -11.62
N ILE A 325 -19.18 -5.43 -10.79
CA ILE A 325 -18.04 -4.58 -10.43
C ILE A 325 -16.76 -5.11 -11.07
N GLY A 326 -16.00 -4.25 -11.75
CA GLY A 326 -14.75 -4.64 -12.40
C GLY A 326 -13.77 -3.49 -12.62
N TYR A 327 -12.59 -3.85 -13.12
CA TYR A 327 -11.57 -2.88 -13.51
C TYR A 327 -11.84 -2.36 -14.92
N SER A 328 -11.70 -1.06 -15.13
CA SER A 328 -11.76 -0.40 -16.43
C SER A 328 -10.55 0.51 -16.67
N LEU A 329 -10.33 0.88 -17.93
CA LEU A 329 -9.36 1.89 -18.32
C LEU A 329 -10.06 3.24 -18.52
N VAL A 330 -9.39 4.34 -18.19
CA VAL A 330 -9.91 5.70 -18.40
C VAL A 330 -10.31 5.89 -19.87
N GLY A 331 -11.47 6.52 -20.09
CA GLY A 331 -12.00 6.82 -21.42
C GLY A 331 -12.69 5.65 -22.14
N LYS A 332 -12.64 4.43 -21.59
CA LYS A 332 -13.36 3.28 -22.16
C LYS A 332 -14.40 2.74 -21.16
N PRO A 333 -15.69 2.67 -21.53
CA PRO A 333 -16.67 2.03 -20.67
C PRO A 333 -16.29 0.56 -20.46
N PHE A 334 -16.54 0.02 -19.26
CA PHE A 334 -16.25 -1.37 -18.91
C PHE A 334 -16.78 -2.39 -19.96
N ALA A 335 -17.90 -2.06 -20.62
CA ALA A 335 -18.52 -2.87 -21.67
C ALA A 335 -17.77 -2.88 -23.02
N SER A 336 -16.87 -1.92 -23.29
CA SER A 336 -16.22 -1.74 -24.60
C SER A 336 -14.87 -2.47 -24.76
N LEU A 337 -14.29 -2.96 -23.67
CA LEU A 337 -13.08 -3.79 -23.70
C LEU A 337 -13.48 -5.26 -23.58
N PRO A 338 -12.69 -6.20 -24.12
CA PRO A 338 -12.87 -7.60 -23.76
C PRO A 338 -12.86 -7.68 -22.22
N PRO A 339 -13.89 -8.27 -21.58
CA PRO A 339 -14.17 -8.10 -20.14
C PRO A 339 -13.03 -8.55 -19.21
N LYS A 340 -12.00 -9.21 -19.75
CA LYS A 340 -10.84 -9.72 -19.01
C LYS A 340 -9.55 -8.90 -19.22
N THR A 341 -9.44 -8.07 -20.26
CA THR A 341 -8.15 -7.43 -20.60
C THR A 341 -7.72 -6.37 -19.59
N ALA A 342 -8.61 -5.43 -19.23
CA ALA A 342 -8.30 -4.39 -18.24
C ALA A 342 -7.96 -4.99 -16.87
N ARG A 343 -8.65 -6.08 -16.51
CA ARG A 343 -8.40 -6.84 -15.28
C ARG A 343 -7.02 -7.51 -15.30
N ILE A 344 -6.67 -8.19 -16.38
CA ILE A 344 -5.35 -8.84 -16.53
C ILE A 344 -4.24 -7.78 -16.48
N ALA A 345 -4.36 -6.69 -17.24
CA ALA A 345 -3.37 -5.62 -17.28
C ALA A 345 -3.15 -4.98 -15.89
N PHE A 346 -4.24 -4.69 -15.17
CA PHE A 346 -4.14 -4.18 -13.81
C PHE A 346 -3.49 -5.19 -12.85
N LEU A 347 -3.93 -6.46 -12.85
CA LEU A 347 -3.39 -7.46 -11.93
C LEU A 347 -1.92 -7.75 -12.21
N LEU A 348 -1.51 -7.85 -13.48
CA LEU A 348 -0.10 -8.05 -13.84
C LEU A 348 0.76 -6.87 -13.39
N SER A 349 0.33 -5.63 -13.66
CA SER A 349 1.07 -4.44 -13.22
C SER A 349 1.15 -4.35 -11.69
N ALA A 350 0.05 -4.65 -10.99
CA ALA A 350 0.03 -4.64 -9.52
C ALA A 350 0.94 -5.71 -8.90
N TRP A 351 0.92 -6.94 -9.44
CA TRP A 351 1.79 -8.02 -9.00
C TRP A 351 3.26 -7.76 -9.34
N LEU A 352 3.55 -7.22 -10.53
CA LEU A 352 4.92 -6.91 -10.95
C LEU A 352 5.53 -5.83 -10.06
N ILE A 353 4.82 -4.72 -9.83
CA ILE A 353 5.32 -3.61 -9.02
C ILE A 353 5.39 -4.01 -7.54
N GLY A 354 4.33 -4.60 -6.99
CA GLY A 354 4.36 -5.09 -5.60
C GLY A 354 5.46 -6.12 -5.39
N GLY A 355 5.62 -7.04 -6.35
CA GLY A 355 6.69 -8.03 -6.38
C GLY A 355 8.07 -7.39 -6.41
N ALA A 356 8.32 -6.48 -7.35
CA ALA A 356 9.58 -5.75 -7.47
C ALA A 356 9.94 -4.98 -6.19
N VAL A 357 8.99 -4.32 -5.55
CA VAL A 357 9.20 -3.64 -4.26
C VAL A 357 9.55 -4.64 -3.16
N SER A 358 8.81 -5.75 -3.07
CA SER A 358 9.04 -6.77 -2.04
C SER A 358 10.37 -7.50 -2.20
N MET A 359 10.93 -7.58 -3.42
CA MET A 359 12.23 -8.20 -3.69
C MET A 359 13.40 -7.53 -2.98
N TRP A 360 13.24 -6.27 -2.55
CA TRP A 360 14.31 -5.53 -1.88
C TRP A 360 14.52 -5.94 -0.43
N PHE A 361 13.48 -6.46 0.24
CA PHE A 361 13.54 -6.73 1.68
C PHE A 361 13.05 -8.12 2.08
N VAL A 362 12.08 -8.73 1.38
CA VAL A 362 11.58 -10.07 1.74
C VAL A 362 12.68 -11.13 1.66
N PRO A 363 13.51 -11.19 0.60
CA PRO A 363 14.58 -12.17 0.52
C PRO A 363 15.65 -12.01 1.61
N GLU A 364 15.95 -10.79 2.05
CA GLU A 364 16.89 -10.56 3.15
C GLU A 364 16.37 -11.13 4.47
N VAL A 365 15.07 -11.00 4.73
CA VAL A 365 14.43 -11.63 5.91
C VAL A 365 14.48 -13.15 5.78
N MET A 366 14.23 -13.72 4.60
CA MET A 366 14.29 -15.17 4.37
C MET A 366 15.68 -15.72 4.65
N VAL A 367 16.75 -15.07 4.17
CA VAL A 367 18.13 -15.49 4.44
C VAL A 367 18.46 -15.41 5.93
N LYS A 368 18.06 -14.32 6.61
CA LYS A 368 18.26 -14.18 8.06
C LYS A 368 17.53 -15.27 8.85
N LEU A 369 16.28 -15.57 8.50
CA LEU A 369 15.51 -16.65 9.12
C LEU A 369 16.14 -18.01 8.85
N TRP A 370 16.64 -18.27 7.65
CA TRP A 370 17.34 -19.51 7.33
C TRP A 370 18.59 -19.65 8.22
N ARG A 371 19.44 -18.63 8.28
CA ARG A 371 20.64 -18.65 9.13
C ARG A 371 20.33 -18.84 10.61
N TRP A 372 19.22 -18.29 11.09
CA TRP A 372 18.76 -18.48 12.48
C TRP A 372 18.22 -19.89 12.77
N VAL A 373 17.71 -20.60 11.78
CA VAL A 373 17.23 -22.00 11.92
C VAL A 373 18.36 -23.00 11.71
N ALA A 374 19.36 -22.67 10.89
CA ALA A 374 20.47 -23.56 10.53
C ALA A 374 21.70 -23.44 11.45
N GLY A 375 21.78 -22.38 12.26
CA GLY A 375 22.77 -22.22 13.34
C GLY A 375 22.10 -22.44 14.68
#